data_AF-A0AA38MMX0-F1
#
_entry.id   AF-A0AA38MMX0-F1
#
_cell.length_a   1.000
_cell.length_b   1.000
_cell.length_c   1.000
_cell.angle_alpha   90.00
_cell.angle_beta   90.00
_cell.angle_gamma   90.00
#
_symmetry.space_group_name_H-M   'P 1'
#
loop_
_entity.id
_entity.type
_entity.pdbx_description
1 polymer ?
#
loop_
_entity_poly.entity_id
_entity_poly.type
_entity_poly.pdbx_seq_one_letter_code
_entity_poly.pdbx_strand_id
1 'polypeptide(L)' 'MEKIGKEILPVDCGGKEKSLEELQEMLYQKFEEHKDYFTQLDKLRINEDLRPRRLKSDEMFGLSGNFKKLEID' A
#
# COMPACT_ATOMS: atom_id res chain seq x y z
N MET A 1 -11.55 20.83 1.24
CA MET A 1 -12.18 19.57 1.65
C MET A 1 -12.78 18.93 0.41
N GLU A 2 -12.14 17.89 -0.09
CA GLU A 2 -12.64 17.11 -1.22
C GLU A 2 -13.94 16.41 -0.82
N LYS A 3 -15.00 16.57 -1.62
CA LYS A 3 -16.33 16.03 -1.30
C LYS A 3 -16.48 14.68 -1.99
N ILE A 4 -16.52 13.61 -1.19
CA ILE A 4 -16.87 12.26 -1.64
C ILE A 4 -18.33 12.28 -2.11
N GLY A 5 -18.61 11.69 -3.28
CA GLY A 5 -19.96 11.63 -3.85
C GLY A 5 -20.91 10.80 -2.98
N LYS A 6 -22.16 11.25 -2.81
CA LYS A 6 -23.16 10.53 -2.00
C LYS A 6 -23.49 9.14 -2.55
N GLU A 7 -23.32 8.94 -3.85
CA GLU A 7 -23.61 7.66 -4.52
C GLU A 7 -22.70 6.52 -4.06
N ILE A 8 -21.46 6.82 -3.61
CA ILE A 8 -20.48 5.80 -3.18
C ILE A 8 -20.40 5.64 -1.67
N LEU A 9 -21.12 6.49 -0.92
CA LEU A 9 -21.10 6.47 0.52
C LEU A 9 -22.22 5.55 1.03
N PRO A 10 -21.99 4.71 2.04
CA PRO A 10 -23.03 3.84 2.60
C PRO A 10 -24.23 4.64 3.11
N VAL A 11 -25.43 4.03 3.07
CA VAL A 11 -26.65 4.63 3.62
C VAL A 11 -26.50 5.04 5.09
N ASP A 12 -25.79 4.25 5.90
CA ASP A 12 -25.55 4.53 7.33
C ASP A 12 -24.69 5.76 7.57
N CYS A 13 -23.95 6.21 6.55
CA CYS A 13 -23.12 7.41 6.57
C CYS A 13 -23.79 8.59 5.85
N GLY A 14 -25.08 8.51 5.50
CA GLY A 14 -25.82 9.57 4.80
C GLY A 14 -25.59 9.60 3.28
N GLY A 15 -25.14 8.48 2.72
CA GLY A 15 -25.03 8.26 1.28
C GLY A 15 -26.19 7.45 0.69
N LYS A 16 -25.92 6.77 -0.43
CA LYS A 16 -26.90 5.98 -1.20
C LYS A 16 -26.41 4.59 -1.59
N GLU A 17 -25.17 4.24 -1.27
CA GLU A 17 -24.66 2.87 -1.44
C GLU A 17 -25.24 1.95 -0.35
N LYS A 18 -25.06 0.64 -0.50
CA LYS A 18 -25.43 -0.40 0.49
C LYS A 18 -25.03 -0.06 1.92
N SER A 19 -25.70 -0.71 2.88
CA SER A 19 -25.37 -0.55 4.30
C SER A 19 -23.95 -1.02 4.60
N LEU A 20 -23.39 -0.55 5.71
CA LEU A 20 -22.10 -1.01 6.20
C LEU A 20 -22.10 -2.53 6.45
N GLU A 21 -23.20 -3.07 6.95
CA GLU A 21 -23.36 -4.51 7.19
C GLU A 21 -23.31 -5.31 5.89
N GLU A 22 -24.07 -4.91 4.88
CA GLU A 22 -24.09 -5.56 3.56
C GLU A 22 -22.71 -5.49 2.89
N LEU A 23 -22.05 -4.32 2.95
CA LEU A 23 -20.72 -4.14 2.40
C LEU A 23 -19.68 -5.00 3.12
N GLN A 24 -19.81 -5.16 4.44
CA GLN A 24 -18.94 -6.01 5.24
C GLN A 24 -19.12 -7.48 4.86
N GLU A 25 -20.36 -7.96 4.71
CA GLU A 25 -20.63 -9.33 4.25
C GLU A 25 -20.06 -9.60 2.86
N MET A 26 -20.29 -8.67 1.92
CA MET A 26 -19.71 -8.75 0.56
C MET A 26 -18.18 -8.79 0.61
N LEU A 27 -17.57 -8.00 1.49
CA LEU A 27 -16.12 -7.99 1.66
C LEU A 27 -15.61 -9.32 2.22
N TYR A 28 -16.29 -9.92 3.20
CA TYR A 28 -15.93 -11.24 3.72
C TYR A 28 -16.02 -12.34 2.67
N GLN A 29 -17.08 -12.34 1.86
CA GLN A 29 -17.20 -13.26 0.73
C GLN A 29 -16.04 -13.08 -0.24
N LYS A 30 -15.66 -11.82 -0.52
CA LYS A 30 -14.52 -11.52 -1.38
C LYS A 30 -13.20 -12.04 -0.82
N PHE A 31 -12.99 -11.96 0.49
CA PHE A 31 -11.82 -12.56 1.13
C PHE A 31 -11.79 -14.07 1.00
N GLU A 32 -12.93 -14.75 1.18
CA GLU A 32 -12.99 -16.21 1.04
C GLU A 32 -12.74 -16.64 -0.43
N GLU A 33 -13.30 -15.91 -1.41
CA GLU A 33 -13.02 -16.11 -2.84
C GLU A 33 -11.52 -16.01 -3.17
N HIS A 34 -10.80 -15.12 -2.48
CA HIS A 34 -9.38 -14.84 -2.73
C HIS A 34 -8.43 -15.53 -1.74
N LYS A 35 -8.92 -16.48 -0.94
CA LYS A 35 -8.14 -17.18 0.09
C LYS A 35 -6.86 -17.82 -0.44
N ASP A 36 -6.92 -18.46 -1.61
CA ASP A 36 -5.75 -19.08 -2.22
C ASP A 36 -4.70 -18.05 -2.65
N TYR A 37 -5.13 -16.88 -3.13
CA TYR A 37 -4.23 -15.78 -3.45
C TYR A 37 -3.51 -15.28 -2.20
N PHE A 38 -4.22 -15.06 -1.10
CA PHE A 38 -3.61 -14.66 0.17
C PHE A 38 -2.68 -15.74 0.74
N THR A 39 -3.04 -17.02 0.59
CA THR A 39 -2.18 -18.15 1.00
C THR A 39 -0.89 -18.20 0.19
N GLN A 40 -0.93 -17.86 -1.09
CA GLN A 40 0.26 -17.73 -1.93
C GLN A 40 1.10 -16.53 -1.53
N LEU A 41 0.48 -15.37 -1.31
CA LEU A 41 1.17 -14.17 -0.83
C LEU A 41 1.91 -14.42 0.49
N ASP A 42 1.30 -15.15 1.42
CA ASP A 42 1.91 -15.49 2.71
C ASP A 42 3.15 -16.39 2.58
N LYS A 43 3.28 -17.12 1.47
CA LYS A 43 4.48 -17.91 1.16
C LYS A 43 5.59 -17.08 0.51
N LEU A 44 5.27 -15.92 -0.02
CA LEU A 44 6.28 -15.07 -0.66
C LEU A 44 7.22 -14.50 0.41
N ARG A 45 8.52 -14.61 0.17
CA ARG A 45 9.57 -14.02 0.99
C ARG A 45 10.47 -13.20 0.07
N ILE A 46 10.89 -12.05 0.56
CA ILE A 46 11.90 -11.25 -0.12
C ILE A 46 13.22 -11.99 0.00
N ASN A 47 13.89 -12.19 -1.12
CA ASN A 47 15.27 -12.65 -1.10
C ASN A 47 16.17 -11.48 -0.68
N GLU A 48 16.52 -11.44 0.60
CA GLU A 48 17.35 -10.39 1.20
C GLU A 48 18.77 -10.33 0.64
N ASP A 49 19.29 -11.41 0.04
CA ASP A 49 20.60 -11.40 -0.61
C ASP A 49 20.63 -10.50 -1.86
N LEU A 50 19.47 -10.33 -2.49
CA LEU A 50 19.29 -9.43 -3.64
C LEU A 50 18.96 -8.00 -3.21
N ARG A 51 18.70 -7.75 -1.92
CA ARG A 51 18.48 -6.39 -1.43
C ARG A 51 19.80 -5.63 -1.57
N PRO A 52 19.83 -4.51 -2.33
CA PRO A 52 21.04 -3.70 -2.42
C PRO A 52 21.46 -3.28 -1.01
N ARG A 53 22.65 -3.69 -0.57
CA ARG A 53 23.22 -3.20 0.69
C ARG A 53 23.30 -1.68 0.62
N ARG A 54 23.08 -1.00 1.75
CA ARG A 54 23.35 0.44 1.85
C ARG A 54 24.75 0.69 1.30
N LEU A 55 24.84 1.54 0.29
CA LEU A 55 26.12 2.09 -0.14
C LEU A 55 26.78 2.70 1.10
N LYS A 56 28.09 2.45 1.31
CA LYS A 56 28.86 3.21 2.28
C LYS A 56 28.85 4.67 1.82
N SER A 57 27.87 5.46 2.24
CA SER A 57 27.97 6.91 2.19
C SER A 57 29.01 7.32 3.22
N ASP A 58 29.90 8.24 2.88
CA ASP A 58 30.74 8.89 3.88
C ASP A 58 29.84 9.42 5.00
N GLU A 59 29.92 8.76 6.17
CA GLU A 59 29.03 8.99 7.31
C GLU A 59 29.21 10.39 7.93
N MET A 60 30.21 11.15 7.46
CA MET A 60 30.52 12.48 7.98
C MET A 60 29.44 13.54 7.66
N PHE A 61 28.62 13.36 6.62
CA PHE A 61 27.62 14.37 6.22
C PHE A 61 26.20 13.83 5.96
N GLY A 62 25.93 12.54 6.18
CA GLY A 62 24.57 11.99 6.09
C GLY A 62 23.91 12.02 4.70
N LEU A 63 24.65 12.41 3.66
CA LEU A 63 24.17 12.46 2.27
C LEU A 63 24.23 11.06 1.65
N SER A 64 23.34 10.17 2.09
CA SER A 64 23.13 8.87 1.45
C SER A 64 22.12 9.01 0.31
N GLY A 65 22.62 9.15 -0.91
CA GLY A 65 21.77 9.18 -2.12
C GLY A 65 22.58 8.96 -3.39
N ASN A 66 21.92 8.46 -4.44
CA ASN A 66 22.51 8.30 -5.77
C ASN A 66 22.47 9.62 -6.58
N PHE A 67 22.50 10.75 -5.87
CA PHE A 67 22.39 12.07 -6.48
C PHE A 67 23.68 12.32 -7.27
N LYS A 68 23.54 12.56 -8.59
CA LYS A 68 24.68 12.95 -9.42
C LYS A 68 25.30 14.19 -8.81
N LYS A 69 26.58 14.11 -8.48
CA LYS A 69 27.36 15.26 -8.03
C LYS A 69 27.24 16.34 -9.11
N LEU A 70 26.57 17.44 -8.79
CA LEU A 70 26.46 18.58 -9.69
C LEU A 70 27.74 19.38 -9.50
N GLU A 71 28.66 19.32 -10.46
CA GLU A 71 29.77 20.27 -10.51
C GLU A 71 29.20 21.58 -11.03
N ILE A 72 29.22 22.59 -10.17
CA ILE A 72 28.88 23.97 -10.53
C ILE A 72 30.23 24.69 -10.60
N ASP A 73 30.51 25.28 -11.77
CA ASP A 73 31.61 26.21 -11.99
C ASP A 73 31.31 27.57 -11.34
#